data_AF-A0A161HY82-F1
#
_entry.id   AF-A0A161HY82-F1
#
_cell.length_a   1.000
_cell.length_b   1.000
_cell.length_c   1.000
_cell.angle_alpha   90.00
_cell.angle_beta   90.00
_cell.angle_gamma   90.00
#
_symmetry.space_group_name_H-M   'P 1'
#
loop_
_entity.id
_entity.type
_entity.pdbx_description
1 polymer ?
#
loop_
_entity_poly.entity_id
_entity_poly.type
_entity_poly.pdbx_seq_one_letter_code
_entity_poly.pdbx_strand_id
1 'polypeptide(L)' 'MKHYVFSFYTDQKMVREEAILANGMMDAFLKAKKAMKAYKKELGVPIRVQYKGVRYRNIDIA' A
#
# COMPACT_ATOMS: atom_id res chain seq x y z
N MET A 1 4.06 5.08 -15.52
CA MET A 1 3.08 4.99 -14.41
C MET A 1 3.80 4.67 -13.10
N LYS A 2 3.40 5.28 -11.97
CA LYS A 2 4.05 5.09 -10.65
C LYS A 2 3.24 4.11 -9.80
N HIS A 3 3.91 3.12 -9.23
CA HIS A 3 3.38 2.27 -8.17
C HIS A 3 3.90 2.76 -6.82
N TYR A 4 3.00 3.04 -5.89
CA TYR A 4 3.35 3.44 -4.53
C TYR A 4 3.29 2.22 -3.64
N VAL A 5 4.41 1.89 -3.00
CA VAL A 5 4.53 0.70 -2.17
C VAL A 5 4.15 1.05 -0.75
N PHE A 6 3.18 0.31 -0.22
CA PHE A 6 2.76 0.41 1.18
C PHE A 6 2.88 -0.96 1.84
N SER A 7 3.32 -0.96 3.09
CA SER A 7 3.29 -2.13 3.96
C SER A 7 2.21 -1.95 5.02
N PHE A 8 1.37 -2.97 5.13
CA PHE A 8 0.33 -3.09 6.15
C PHE A 8 0.80 -4.09 7.19
N TYR A 9 0.76 -3.71 8.46
CA TYR A 9 1.23 -4.55 9.55
C TYR A 9 0.33 -4.38 10.78
N THR A 10 0.22 -5.44 11.56
CA THR A 10 -0.29 -5.40 12.93
C THR A 10 0.88 -5.23 13.89
N ASP A 11 0.60 -5.00 15.18
CA ASP A 11 1.64 -4.94 16.21
C ASP A 11 2.49 -6.22 16.31
N GLN A 12 2.03 -7.34 15.76
CA GLN A 12 2.73 -8.63 15.84
C GLN A 12 3.42 -9.04 14.53
N LYS A 13 2.92 -8.61 13.37
CA LYS A 13 3.50 -9.03 12.07
C LYS A 13 3.12 -8.13 10.90
N MET A 14 3.96 -8.14 9.87
CA MET A 14 3.58 -7.64 8.55
C MET A 14 2.47 -8.52 7.98
N VAL A 15 1.35 -7.89 7.61
CA VAL A 15 0.18 -8.55 7.03
C VAL A 15 0.37 -8.66 5.53
N ARG A 16 0.74 -7.56 4.88
CA ARG A 16 0.85 -7.50 3.43
C ARG A 16 1.69 -6.32 2.97
N GLU A 17 2.37 -6.50 1.85
CA GLU A 17 2.93 -5.40 1.09
C GLU A 17 2.16 -5.26 -0.22
N GLU A 18 1.79 -4.04 -0.58
CA GLU A 18 1.07 -3.75 -1.81
C GLU A 18 1.72 -2.63 -2.60
N ALA A 19 1.82 -2.84 -3.90
CA ALA A 19 2.18 -1.82 -4.87
C ALA A 19 0.89 -1.25 -5.48
N ILE A 20 0.51 -0.06 -5.02
CA ILE A 20 -0.72 0.62 -5.44
C ILE A 20 -0.42 1.51 -6.65
N LEU A 21 -1.06 1.20 -7.78
CA LEU A 21 -1.03 2.07 -8.96
C LEU A 21 -1.86 3.33 -8.70
N ALA A 22 -1.21 4.49 -8.78
CA ALA A 22 -1.84 5.77 -8.52
C ALA A 22 -1.24 6.90 -9.37
N ASN A 23 -2.06 7.91 -9.64
CA ASN A 23 -1.65 9.09 -10.41
C ASN A 23 -0.78 10.06 -9.59
N GLY A 24 -0.77 9.92 -8.27
CA GLY A 24 -0.05 10.78 -7.33
C GLY A 24 -0.08 10.22 -5.92
N MET A 25 0.71 10.81 -5.02
CA MET A 25 0.81 10.36 -3.62
C MET A 25 -0.53 10.47 -2.87
N MET A 26 -1.34 11.50 -3.17
CA MET A 26 -2.66 11.66 -2.55
C MET A 26 -3.62 10.52 -2.94
N ASP A 27 -3.69 10.19 -4.24
CA ASP A 27 -4.50 9.07 -4.75
C ASP A 27 -4.02 7.72 -4.17
N ALA A 28 -2.70 7.54 -4.10
CA ALA A 28 -2.07 6.38 -3.48
C ALA A 28 -2.48 6.23 -2.01
N PHE A 29 -2.46 7.31 -1.24
CA PHE A 29 -2.83 7.28 0.18
C PHE A 29 -4.33 7.02 0.38
N LEU A 30 -5.21 7.58 -0.46
CA LEU A 30 -6.63 7.29 -0.41
C LEU A 30 -6.94 5.81 -0.68
N LYS A 31 -6.25 5.22 -1.66
CA LYS A 31 -6.34 3.77 -1.96
C LYS A 31 -5.78 2.94 -0.81
N ALA A 32 -4.64 3.30 -0.25
CA ALA A 32 -4.05 2.62 0.91
C ALA A 32 -4.98 2.68 2.13
N LYS A 33 -5.65 3.81 2.38
CA LYS A 33 -6.63 3.97 3.47
C LYS A 33 -7.86 3.07 3.26
N LYS A 34 -8.32 2.90 2.02
CA LYS A 34 -9.40 1.95 1.71
C LYS A 34 -8.96 0.51 1.98
N ALA A 35 -7.77 0.12 1.53
CA ALA A 35 -7.19 -1.22 1.79
C ALA A 35 -7.02 -1.47 3.31
N MET A 36 -6.48 -0.52 4.05
CA MET A 36 -6.35 -0.60 5.51
C MET A 36 -7.70 -0.85 6.21
N LYS A 37 -8.77 -0.17 5.77
CA LYS A 37 -10.12 -0.39 6.33
C LYS A 37 -10.65 -1.78 6.02
N ALA A 38 -10.41 -2.29 4.81
CA ALA A 38 -10.78 -3.65 4.43
C ALA A 38 -10.05 -4.67 5.31
N TYR A 39 -8.73 -4.54 5.46
CA TYR A 39 -7.92 -5.43 6.29
C TYR A 39 -8.28 -5.39 7.77
N LYS A 40 -8.61 -4.20 8.30
CA LYS A 40 -9.13 -4.08 9.66
C LYS A 40 -10.44 -4.85 9.85
N LYS A 41 -11.32 -4.83 8.84
CA LYS A 41 -12.61 -5.54 8.88
C LYS A 41 -12.42 -7.06 8.76
N GLU A 42 -11.52 -7.50 7.88
CA GLU A 42 -11.24 -8.92 7.64
C GLU A 42 -10.56 -9.58 8.84
N LEU A 43 -9.57 -8.90 9.45
CA LEU A 43 -8.74 -9.48 10.51
C LEU A 43 -9.23 -9.14 11.92
N GLY A 44 -10.16 -8.19 12.06
CA GLY A 44 -10.69 -7.75 13.36
C GLY A 44 -9.68 -7.02 14.26
N VAL A 45 -8.48 -6.71 13.75
CA VAL A 45 -7.39 -6.10 14.51
C VAL A 45 -6.96 -4.75 13.93
N PRO A 46 -6.35 -3.86 14.72
CA PRO A 46 -5.77 -2.62 14.21
C PRO A 46 -4.68 -2.90 13.17
N ILE A 47 -4.81 -2.28 12.00
CA ILE A 47 -3.81 -2.32 10.93
C ILE A 47 -3.12 -0.97 10.87
N ARG A 48 -1.79 -0.96 10.84
CA ARG A 48 -0.98 0.23 10.55
C ARG A 48 -0.51 0.16 9.11
N VAL A 49 -0.29 1.33 8.52
CA VAL A 49 0.24 1.44 7.16
C VAL A 49 1.54 2.23 7.19
N GLN A 50 2.54 1.77 6.45
CA GLN A 50 3.81 2.47 6.24
C GLN A 50 4.04 2.62 4.74
N TYR A 51 4.36 3.82 4.31
CA TYR A 51 4.83 4.07 2.95
C TYR A 51 6.29 3.64 2.84
N LYS A 52 6.61 2.79 1.86
CA LYS A 52 7.97 2.31 1.61
C LYS A 52 8.68 3.00 0.45
N GLY A 53 7.93 3.56 -0.50
CA GLY A 53 8.52 4.24 -1.64
C GLY A 53 7.69 4.14 -2.90
N VAL A 54 8.26 4.63 -4.00
CA VAL A 54 7.67 4.54 -5.34
C VAL A 54 8.51 3.61 -6.20
N ARG A 55 7.84 2.69 -6.88
CA ARG A 55 8.40 1.93 -7.99
C ARG A 55 7.88 2.55 -9.28
N TYR A 56 8.80 2.90 -10.17
CA TYR A 56 8.44 3.22 -11.54
C TYR A 56 8.24 1.90 -12.26
N ARG A 57 7.12 1.76 -12.98
CA ARG A 57 7.04 0.72 -14.00
C ARG A 57 8.09 1.13 -15.04
N ASN A 58 9.26 0.48 -15.01
CA ASN A 58 10.21 0.59 -16.11
C ASN A 58 9.39 0.29 -17.36
N ILE A 59 9.31 1.27 -18.26
CA ILE A 59 9.25 0.93 -19.66
C ILE A 59 10.53 0.13 -19.85
N ASP A 60 10.43 -1.15 -20.21
CA ASP A 60 11.56 -1.95 -20.65
C ASP A 60 12.48 -1.07 -21.48
N ILE A 61 13.68 -0.77 -20.95
CA ILE A 61 14.79 -0.38 -21.81
C ILE A 61 15.37 -1.72 -22.24
N ALA A 62 14.71 -2.33 -23.24
CA ALA A 62 15.26 -3.41 -24.04
C ALA A 62 15.99 -2.79 -25.24
#